data_AF-A0A919RPM5-F1
#
_entry.id   AF-A0A919RPM5-F1
#
_cell.length_a   1.000
_cell.length_b   1.000
_cell.length_c   1.000
_cell.angle_alpha   90.00
_cell.angle_beta   90.00
_cell.angle_gamma   90.00
#
_symmetry.space_group_name_H-M   'P 1'
#
loop_
_entity.id
_entity.type
_entity.pdbx_description
1 polymer ?
#
loop_
_entity_poly.entity_id
_entity_poly.type
_entity_poly.pdbx_seq_one_letter_code
_entity_poly.pdbx_strand_id
1 'polypeptide(L)'
;MAPLVAGLAVLGGIGSFGTVRDLAVPWFGALAWIVPVGINLGILALLAWDLLLEYTDMAWPVLRWVAWCFVGATVALNAAAAHGHTGAMVMHAAMPVLFVTVLEGVRHLIRRWVGLTVQTRRQRVPLARWLLSPWSSLTLWRRMILWDVTAYSRGLHLEHLHLREVARLQEIHGRWMWRWRAPLSERIALRLQAAEAAFSGDAPTQDRGEQLVHAAQAILAEAEQSGVRLSQMDLAAQLRAQGYRIANERLRWLASAVGLRREAA
;
A
#
# COMPACT_ATOMS: atom_id res chain seq x y z
N MET A 1 -15.82 6.22 12.72
CA MET A 1 -15.62 4.83 12.23
C MET A 1 -14.94 3.92 13.25
N ALA A 2 -13.80 4.30 13.83
CA ALA A 2 -13.14 3.54 14.91
C ALA A 2 -14.03 3.16 16.12
N PRO A 3 -14.92 4.05 16.65
CA PRO A 3 -15.78 3.69 17.79
C PRO A 3 -16.91 2.71 17.44
N LEU A 4 -17.39 2.72 16.18
CA LEU A 4 -18.42 1.79 15.69
C LEU A 4 -17.87 0.37 15.56
N VAL A 5 -16.64 0.24 15.07
CA VAL A 5 -15.93 -1.04 14.96
C VAL A 5 -15.59 -1.61 16.34
N ALA A 6 -15.09 -0.77 17.25
CA ALA A 6 -14.84 -1.16 18.63
C ALA A 6 -16.13 -1.61 19.33
N GLY A 7 -17.23 -0.87 19.12
CA GLY A 7 -18.55 -1.22 19.63
C GLY A 7 -19.06 -2.56 19.09
N LEU A 8 -18.88 -2.85 17.79
CA LEU A 8 -19.32 -4.10 17.18
C LEU A 8 -18.47 -5.31 17.63
N ALA A 9 -17.17 -5.13 17.83
CA ALA A 9 -16.28 -6.15 18.38
C ALA A 9 -16.62 -6.48 19.84
N VAL A 10 -16.97 -5.47 20.64
CA VAL A 10 -17.45 -5.63 22.02
C VAL A 10 -18.81 -6.35 22.03
N LEU A 11 -19.74 -5.97 21.16
CA LEU A 11 -21.06 -6.61 21.04
C LEU A 11 -21.00 -8.07 20.56
N GLY A 12 -20.14 -8.40 19.60
CA GLY A 12 -19.92 -9.78 19.15
C GLY A 12 -19.25 -10.67 20.21
N GLY A 13 -18.38 -10.08 21.04
CA GLY A 13 -17.73 -10.78 22.16
C GLY A 13 -18.70 -11.19 23.27
N ILE A 14 -19.71 -10.36 23.56
CA ILE A 14 -20.68 -10.60 24.65
C ILE A 14 -21.59 -11.82 24.35
N GLY A 15 -21.99 -12.02 23.08
CA GLY A 15 -22.87 -13.14 22.69
C GLY A 15 -22.20 -14.53 22.72
N SER A 16 -20.91 -14.61 22.39
CA SER A 16 -20.10 -15.86 22.43
C SER A 16 -19.60 -16.20 23.84
N PHE A 17 -19.59 -15.20 24.74
CA PHE A 17 -19.02 -15.30 26.08
C PHE A 17 -19.68 -16.37 26.95
N GLY A 18 -21.02 -16.43 26.93
CA GLY A 18 -21.79 -17.39 27.72
C GLY A 18 -21.52 -18.82 27.31
N THR A 19 -21.63 -19.12 26.01
CA THR A 19 -21.48 -20.48 25.47
C THR A 19 -20.08 -21.06 25.70
N VAL A 20 -19.03 -20.27 25.47
CA VAL A 20 -17.65 -20.72 25.66
C VAL A 20 -17.30 -20.84 27.14
N ARG A 21 -17.84 -19.94 27.98
CA ARG A 21 -17.72 -20.06 29.44
C ARG A 21 -18.38 -21.35 29.92
N ASP A 22 -19.61 -21.63 29.51
CA ASP A 22 -20.38 -22.77 29.99
C ASP A 22 -19.72 -24.11 29.60
N LEU A 23 -19.12 -24.17 28.41
CA LEU A 23 -18.27 -25.31 28.00
C LEU A 23 -16.99 -25.45 28.83
N ALA A 24 -16.46 -24.36 29.38
CA ALA A 24 -15.25 -24.36 30.20
C ALA A 24 -15.54 -24.62 31.69
N VAL A 25 -16.79 -24.48 32.16
CA VAL A 25 -17.19 -24.73 33.57
C VAL A 25 -16.75 -26.10 34.09
N PRO A 26 -16.87 -27.22 33.35
CA PRO A 26 -16.47 -28.53 33.87
C PRO A 26 -14.96 -28.66 34.14
N TRP A 27 -14.14 -27.84 33.49
CA TRP A 27 -12.67 -27.91 33.55
C TRP A 27 -12.06 -26.81 34.42
N PHE A 28 -12.68 -25.62 34.45
CA PHE A 28 -12.16 -24.42 35.11
C PHE A 28 -13.05 -23.89 36.24
N GLY A 29 -14.24 -24.46 36.44
CA GLY A 29 -15.17 -24.08 37.51
C GLY A 29 -15.46 -22.59 37.53
N ALA A 30 -15.22 -21.93 38.67
CA ALA A 30 -15.42 -20.49 38.83
C ALA A 30 -14.53 -19.63 37.91
N LEU A 31 -13.42 -20.16 37.39
CA LEU A 31 -12.49 -19.46 36.50
C LEU A 31 -12.84 -19.59 35.01
N ALA A 32 -13.94 -20.26 34.65
CA ALA A 32 -14.32 -20.50 33.26
C ALA A 32 -14.48 -19.22 32.40
N TRP A 33 -14.68 -18.06 33.03
CA TRP A 33 -14.73 -16.77 32.36
C TRP A 33 -13.38 -16.33 31.76
N ILE A 34 -12.25 -16.82 32.27
CA ILE A 34 -10.90 -16.49 31.76
C ILE A 34 -10.69 -17.03 30.35
N VAL A 35 -11.28 -18.17 30.01
CA VAL A 35 -11.08 -18.83 28.70
C VAL A 35 -11.57 -17.95 27.54
N PRO A 36 -12.84 -17.50 27.48
CA PRO A 36 -13.31 -16.61 26.42
C PRO A 36 -12.63 -15.23 26.46
N VAL A 37 -12.28 -14.70 27.64
CA VAL A 37 -11.51 -13.44 27.73
C VAL A 37 -10.12 -13.60 27.11
N GLY A 38 -9.39 -14.65 27.48
CA GLY A 38 -8.04 -14.93 26.99
C GLY A 38 -8.00 -15.17 25.49
N ILE A 39 -9.00 -15.85 24.93
CA ILE A 39 -9.12 -16.06 23.48
C ILE A 39 -9.29 -14.71 22.76
N ASN A 40 -10.24 -13.88 23.19
CA ASN A 40 -10.49 -12.59 22.55
C ASN A 40 -9.30 -11.62 22.69
N LEU A 41 -8.69 -11.58 23.88
CA LEU A 41 -7.52 -10.75 24.14
C LEU A 41 -6.29 -11.23 23.36
N GLY A 42 -6.11 -12.55 23.23
CA GLY A 42 -5.07 -13.17 22.42
C GLY A 42 -5.23 -12.87 20.93
N ILE A 43 -6.45 -12.96 20.39
CA ILE A 43 -6.73 -12.58 19.00
C ILE A 43 -6.41 -11.11 18.77
N LEU A 44 -6.87 -10.21 19.65
CA LEU A 44 -6.56 -8.77 19.56
C LEU A 44 -5.06 -8.51 19.61
N ALA A 45 -4.33 -9.16 20.52
CA ALA A 45 -2.88 -9.01 20.65
C ALA A 45 -2.14 -9.51 19.41
N LEU A 46 -2.50 -10.69 18.88
CA LEU A 46 -1.91 -11.25 17.67
C LEU A 46 -2.20 -10.37 16.43
N LEU A 47 -3.40 -9.81 16.31
CA LEU A 47 -3.72 -8.87 15.23
C LEU A 47 -2.96 -7.55 15.36
N ALA A 48 -2.86 -7.00 16.57
CA ALA A 48 -2.08 -5.79 16.82
C ALA A 48 -0.60 -6.00 16.50
N TRP A 49 -0.07 -7.18 16.82
CA TRP A 49 1.31 -7.55 16.54
C TRP A 49 1.57 -7.83 15.05
N ASP A 50 0.67 -8.54 14.35
CA ASP A 50 0.75 -8.71 12.88
C ASP A 50 0.77 -7.35 12.18
N LEU A 51 -0.06 -6.42 12.66
CA LEU A 51 -0.08 -5.05 12.16
C LEU A 51 1.21 -4.28 12.46
N LEU A 52 1.74 -4.40 13.68
CA LEU A 52 2.99 -3.75 14.08
C LEU A 52 4.17 -4.27 13.24
N LEU A 53 4.22 -5.58 13.00
CA LEU A 53 5.25 -6.21 12.18
C LEU A 53 5.17 -5.78 10.72
N GLU A 54 3.96 -5.70 10.16
CA GLU A 54 3.75 -5.19 8.81
C GLU A 54 4.06 -3.67 8.72
N TYR A 55 3.89 -2.91 9.80
CA TYR A 55 4.37 -1.52 9.88
C TYR A 55 5.91 -1.42 9.87
N THR A 56 6.61 -2.39 10.45
CA THR A 56 8.08 -2.47 10.45
C THR A 56 8.68 -3.14 9.21
N ASP A 57 7.87 -3.41 8.17
CA ASP A 57 8.27 -4.11 6.93
C ASP A 57 8.88 -5.52 7.16
N MET A 58 8.60 -6.12 8.33
CA MET A 58 9.08 -7.44 8.74
C MET A 58 7.88 -8.39 8.85
N ALA A 59 7.34 -8.81 7.70
CA ALA A 59 6.19 -9.70 7.69
C ALA A 59 6.59 -11.11 8.20
N TRP A 60 6.17 -11.49 9.42
CA TRP A 60 6.31 -12.87 9.93
C TRP A 60 5.04 -13.68 9.67
N PRO A 61 5.00 -14.52 8.60
CA PRO A 61 3.81 -15.29 8.25
C PRO A 61 3.39 -16.32 9.32
N VAL A 62 4.27 -16.69 10.25
CA VAL A 62 3.96 -17.62 11.35
C VAL A 62 2.85 -17.08 12.24
N LEU A 63 2.89 -15.79 12.58
CA LEU A 63 1.90 -15.17 13.44
C LEU A 63 0.50 -15.19 12.83
N ARG A 64 0.45 -15.10 11.49
CA ARG A 64 -0.77 -15.25 10.71
C ARG A 64 -1.36 -16.64 10.88
N TRP A 65 -0.56 -17.68 10.67
CA TRP A 65 -1.03 -19.06 10.84
C TRP A 65 -1.54 -19.32 12.27
N VAL A 66 -0.85 -18.81 13.28
CA VAL A 66 -1.29 -18.91 14.68
C VAL A 66 -2.63 -18.21 14.91
N ALA A 67 -2.81 -16.99 14.41
CA ALA A 67 -4.09 -16.28 14.54
C ALA A 67 -5.25 -17.03 13.83
N TRP A 68 -4.99 -17.61 12.65
CA TRP A 68 -5.97 -18.44 11.94
C TRP A 68 -6.31 -19.72 12.70
N CYS A 69 -5.34 -20.36 13.37
CA CYS A 69 -5.60 -21.49 14.26
C CYS A 69 -6.50 -21.11 15.44
N PHE A 70 -6.24 -19.97 16.10
CA PHE A 70 -7.08 -19.49 17.22
C PHE A 70 -8.51 -19.18 16.78
N VAL A 71 -8.67 -18.57 15.62
CA VAL A 71 -9.99 -18.33 15.00
C VAL A 71 -10.71 -19.64 14.74
N GLY A 72 -10.04 -20.60 14.09
CA GLY A 72 -10.61 -21.92 13.81
C GLY A 72 -11.02 -22.65 15.09
N ALA A 73 -10.19 -22.61 16.13
CA ALA A 73 -10.49 -23.19 17.43
C ALA A 73 -11.73 -22.54 18.07
N THR A 74 -11.87 -21.21 17.98
CA THR A 74 -13.03 -20.49 18.53
C THR A 74 -14.33 -20.88 17.85
N VAL A 75 -14.32 -21.02 16.51
CA VAL A 75 -15.47 -21.49 15.73
C VAL A 75 -15.80 -22.93 16.09
N ALA A 76 -14.80 -23.81 16.16
CA ALA A 76 -14.98 -25.23 16.47
C ALA A 76 -15.56 -25.46 17.87
N LEU A 77 -15.07 -24.72 18.88
CA LEU A 77 -15.59 -24.80 20.25
C LEU A 77 -17.05 -24.35 20.33
N ASN A 78 -17.41 -23.26 19.65
CA ASN A 78 -18.81 -22.81 19.59
C ASN A 78 -19.71 -23.79 18.83
N ALA A 79 -19.23 -24.37 17.73
CA ALA A 79 -19.95 -25.39 16.99
C ALA A 79 -20.17 -26.67 17.83
N ALA A 80 -19.18 -27.07 18.64
CA ALA A 80 -19.26 -28.22 19.52
C ALA A 80 -20.30 -28.04 20.65
N ALA A 81 -20.58 -26.79 21.06
CA ALA A 81 -21.62 -26.47 22.04
C ALA A 81 -23.03 -26.90 21.60
N ALA A 82 -23.24 -27.14 20.31
CA ALA A 82 -24.54 -27.50 19.74
C ALA A 82 -24.96 -28.97 19.95
N HIS A 83 -24.12 -29.80 20.60
CA HIS A 83 -24.43 -31.21 20.92
C HIS A 83 -25.07 -32.00 19.76
N GLY A 84 -24.55 -31.81 18.53
CA GLY A 84 -24.98 -32.57 17.34
C GLY A 84 -26.19 -32.03 16.56
N HIS A 85 -26.86 -30.95 17.02
CA HIS A 85 -27.97 -30.34 16.29
C HIS A 85 -27.45 -29.36 15.23
N THR A 86 -27.73 -29.63 13.95
CA THR A 86 -27.25 -28.83 12.81
C THR A 86 -27.69 -27.36 12.88
N GLY A 87 -28.94 -27.09 13.28
CA GLY A 87 -29.45 -25.73 13.45
C GLY A 87 -28.77 -24.95 14.58
N ALA A 88 -28.53 -25.60 15.72
CA ALA A 88 -27.82 -24.98 16.84
C ALA A 88 -26.34 -24.75 16.52
N MET A 89 -25.72 -25.65 15.74
CA MET A 89 -24.33 -25.49 15.30
C MET A 89 -24.14 -24.23 14.46
N VAL A 90 -25.06 -23.96 13.53
CA VAL A 90 -25.04 -22.73 12.73
C VAL A 90 -25.23 -21.49 13.61
N MET A 91 -26.17 -21.52 14.57
CA MET A 91 -26.42 -20.39 15.46
C MET A 91 -25.22 -20.07 16.35
N HIS A 92 -24.57 -21.09 16.92
CA HIS A 92 -23.40 -20.87 17.78
C HIS A 92 -22.14 -20.49 16.97
N ALA A 93 -21.98 -21.00 15.74
CA ALA A 93 -20.87 -20.62 14.86
C ALA A 93 -21.03 -19.22 14.23
N ALA A 94 -22.26 -18.71 14.10
CA ALA A 94 -22.53 -17.43 13.46
C ALA A 94 -21.84 -16.24 14.14
N MET A 95 -21.82 -16.21 15.47
CA MET A 95 -21.21 -15.12 16.24
C MET A 95 -19.68 -15.04 16.06
N PRO A 96 -18.92 -16.13 16.24
CA PRO A 96 -17.49 -16.16 15.92
C PRO A 96 -17.18 -15.80 14.47
N VAL A 97 -17.96 -16.28 13.51
CA VAL A 97 -17.77 -15.96 12.09
C VAL A 97 -17.97 -14.47 11.83
N LEU A 98 -19.00 -13.86 12.42
CA LEU A 98 -19.25 -12.43 12.32
C LEU A 98 -18.09 -11.62 12.92
N PHE A 99 -17.61 -12.03 14.11
CA PHE A 99 -16.45 -11.40 14.77
C PHE A 99 -15.19 -11.44 13.89
N VAL A 100 -14.87 -12.61 13.32
CA VAL A 100 -13.72 -12.79 12.41
C VAL A 100 -13.87 -11.94 11.15
N THR A 101 -15.06 -11.88 10.58
CA THR A 101 -15.36 -11.08 9.39
C THR A 101 -15.12 -9.59 9.66
N VAL A 102 -15.59 -9.08 10.80
CA VAL A 102 -15.35 -7.70 11.22
C VAL A 102 -13.87 -7.44 11.42
N LEU A 103 -13.15 -8.33 12.12
CA LEU A 103 -11.70 -8.21 12.31
C LEU A 103 -10.91 -8.21 10.99
N GLU A 104 -11.28 -9.05 10.02
CA GLU A 104 -10.64 -9.06 8.70
C GLU A 104 -10.96 -7.76 7.93
N GLY A 105 -12.17 -7.24 8.06
CA GLY A 105 -12.55 -5.93 7.52
C GLY A 105 -11.72 -4.78 8.08
N VAL A 106 -11.49 -4.79 9.40
CA VAL A 106 -10.61 -3.83 10.08
C VAL A 106 -9.17 -3.98 9.60
N ARG A 107 -8.67 -5.20 9.52
CA ARG A 107 -7.32 -5.50 9.02
C ARG A 107 -7.14 -4.99 7.59
N HIS A 108 -8.12 -5.21 6.72
CA HIS A 108 -8.11 -4.69 5.35
C HIS A 108 -8.13 -3.16 5.31
N LEU A 109 -8.95 -2.53 6.15
CA LEU A 109 -9.00 -1.08 6.28
C LEU A 109 -7.65 -0.51 6.73
N ILE A 110 -7.05 -1.06 7.78
CA ILE A 110 -5.75 -0.60 8.27
C ILE A 110 -4.66 -0.83 7.22
N ARG A 111 -4.60 -1.98 6.55
CA ARG A 111 -3.66 -2.21 5.44
C ARG A 111 -3.83 -1.20 4.31
N ARG A 112 -5.06 -0.79 4.00
CA ARG A 112 -5.30 0.28 3.03
C ARG A 112 -4.75 1.62 3.54
N TRP A 113 -4.92 1.95 4.82
CA TRP A 113 -4.37 3.17 5.41
C TRP A 113 -2.84 3.18 5.51
N VAL A 114 -2.22 2.05 5.87
CA VAL A 114 -0.77 1.87 5.89
C VAL A 114 -0.21 1.87 4.45
N GLY A 115 -0.90 1.22 3.51
CA GLY A 115 -0.54 1.28 2.09
C GLY A 115 -0.64 2.68 1.47
N LEU A 116 -1.42 3.59 2.07
CA LEU A 116 -1.42 5.01 1.69
C LEU A 116 -0.19 5.76 2.24
N THR A 117 0.42 5.27 3.32
CA THR A 117 1.61 5.87 3.95
C THR A 117 2.92 5.28 3.40
N VAL A 118 2.94 4.01 3.02
CA VAL A 118 4.09 3.34 2.39
C VAL A 118 3.95 3.42 0.85
N GLN A 119 4.34 4.55 0.25
CA GLN A 119 4.33 4.74 -1.22
C GLN A 119 5.48 4.01 -1.97
N THR A 120 6.14 3.02 -1.35
CA THR A 120 7.29 2.31 -1.92
C THR A 120 6.99 0.86 -2.34
N ARG A 121 5.72 0.44 -2.42
CA ARG A 121 5.39 -0.89 -2.95
C ARG A 121 5.45 -0.90 -4.48
N ARG A 122 6.36 -1.70 -5.04
CA ARG A 122 6.46 -1.99 -6.49
C ARG A 122 5.09 -2.37 -7.05
N GLN A 123 4.58 -1.57 -7.98
CA GLN A 123 3.31 -1.81 -8.66
C GLN A 123 3.43 -3.05 -9.55
N ARG A 124 2.49 -3.98 -9.40
CA ARG A 124 2.44 -5.21 -10.21
C ARG A 124 1.98 -4.92 -11.63
N VAL A 125 2.49 -5.65 -12.61
CA VAL A 125 1.99 -5.62 -13.99
C VAL A 125 0.52 -6.07 -14.00
N PRO A 126 -0.41 -5.34 -14.64
CA PRO A 126 -1.83 -5.68 -14.67
C PRO A 126 -2.10 -7.10 -15.21
N LEU A 127 -2.99 -7.84 -14.56
CA LEU A 127 -3.38 -9.20 -14.98
C LEU A 127 -3.96 -9.24 -16.40
N ALA A 128 -4.70 -8.20 -16.80
CA ALA A 128 -5.24 -8.09 -18.16
C ALA A 128 -4.13 -8.11 -19.24
N ARG A 129 -2.96 -7.52 -18.95
CA ARG A 129 -1.84 -7.48 -19.90
C ARG A 129 -1.15 -8.84 -20.02
N TRP A 130 -1.10 -9.61 -18.93
CA TRP A 130 -0.62 -10.99 -18.95
C TRP A 130 -1.47 -11.87 -19.86
N LEU A 131 -2.80 -11.66 -19.89
CA LEU A 131 -3.71 -12.41 -20.77
C LEU A 131 -3.55 -12.00 -22.24
N LEU A 132 -3.48 -10.70 -22.51
CA LEU A 132 -3.42 -10.16 -23.88
C LEU A 132 -2.02 -10.27 -24.51
N SER A 133 -0.96 -10.23 -23.70
CA SER A 133 0.43 -10.15 -24.18
C SER A 133 1.41 -10.77 -23.18
N PRO A 134 1.42 -12.09 -23.01
CA PRO A 134 2.19 -12.76 -21.97
C PRO A 134 3.70 -12.55 -22.14
N TRP A 135 4.21 -12.59 -23.37
CA TRP A 135 5.64 -12.48 -23.63
C TRP A 135 6.21 -11.08 -23.38
N SER A 136 5.50 -10.02 -23.81
CA SER A 136 5.93 -8.64 -23.52
C SER A 136 5.79 -8.31 -22.04
N SER A 137 4.77 -8.87 -21.38
CA SER A 137 4.59 -8.74 -19.92
C SER A 137 5.73 -9.39 -19.15
N LEU A 138 6.21 -10.56 -19.59
CA LEU A 138 7.37 -11.25 -18.99
C LEU A 138 8.66 -10.44 -19.14
N THR A 139 8.95 -9.91 -20.32
CA THR A 139 10.17 -9.12 -20.55
C THR A 139 10.13 -7.79 -19.80
N LEU A 140 8.97 -7.13 -19.76
CA LEU A 140 8.74 -5.93 -18.96
C LEU A 140 8.92 -6.21 -17.46
N TRP A 141 8.27 -7.25 -16.94
CA TRP A 141 8.37 -7.66 -15.55
C TRP A 141 9.81 -7.96 -15.14
N ARG A 142 10.53 -8.74 -15.96
CA ARG A 142 11.95 -9.06 -15.72
C ARG A 142 12.81 -7.79 -15.70
N ARG A 143 12.59 -6.85 -16.62
CA ARG A 143 13.33 -5.56 -16.64
C ARG A 143 13.00 -4.69 -15.43
N MET A 144 11.73 -4.62 -15.03
CA MET A 144 11.31 -3.91 -13.83
C MET A 144 11.97 -4.48 -12.56
N ILE A 145 12.17 -5.80 -12.50
CA ILE A 145 12.89 -6.44 -11.39
C ILE A 145 14.38 -6.11 -11.44
N LEU A 146 15.02 -6.28 -12.61
CA LEU A 146 16.47 -6.12 -12.76
C LEU A 146 16.95 -4.69 -12.56
N TRP A 147 16.12 -3.69 -12.89
CA TRP A 147 16.46 -2.27 -12.79
C TRP A 147 15.73 -1.56 -11.66
N ASP A 148 15.17 -2.32 -10.72
CA ASP A 148 14.44 -1.85 -9.55
C ASP A 148 13.35 -0.80 -9.85
N VAL A 149 12.69 -0.90 -11.01
CA VAL A 149 11.64 0.04 -11.43
C VAL A 149 10.36 -0.29 -10.66
N THR A 150 10.00 0.57 -9.70
CA THR A 150 8.86 0.35 -8.81
C THR A 150 7.51 0.72 -9.43
N ALA A 151 7.47 1.63 -10.40
CA ALA A 151 6.24 2.10 -11.04
C ALA A 151 5.95 1.39 -12.37
N TYR A 152 4.71 0.91 -12.56
CA TYR A 152 4.31 0.25 -13.80
C TYR A 152 4.32 1.21 -15.00
N SER A 153 3.84 2.45 -14.81
CA SER A 153 3.89 3.50 -15.85
C SER A 153 5.32 3.80 -16.29
N ARG A 154 6.29 3.76 -15.37
CA ARG A 154 7.70 3.94 -15.68
C ARG A 154 8.23 2.79 -16.52
N GLY A 155 7.92 1.55 -16.14
CA GLY A 155 8.27 0.38 -16.94
C GLY A 155 7.75 0.49 -18.37
N LEU A 156 6.49 0.89 -18.54
CA LEU A 156 5.87 1.09 -19.85
C LEU A 156 6.54 2.20 -20.66
N HIS A 157 6.93 3.31 -20.01
CA HIS A 157 7.65 4.40 -20.66
C HIS A 157 9.03 3.95 -21.18
N LEU A 158 9.78 3.18 -20.39
CA LEU A 158 11.07 2.63 -20.80
C LEU A 158 10.92 1.65 -21.98
N GLU A 159 9.87 0.84 -21.97
CA GLU A 159 9.54 -0.04 -23.09
C GLU A 159 9.23 0.77 -24.36
N HIS A 160 8.47 1.86 -24.24
CA HIS A 160 8.14 2.76 -25.34
C HIS A 160 9.39 3.44 -25.93
N LEU A 161 10.28 3.97 -25.08
CA LEU A 161 11.55 4.57 -25.52
C LEU A 161 12.41 3.55 -26.27
N HIS A 162 12.51 2.33 -25.74
CA HIS A 162 13.25 1.25 -26.38
C HIS A 162 12.67 0.90 -27.76
N LEU A 163 11.35 0.79 -27.88
CA LEU A 163 10.69 0.49 -29.16
C LEU A 163 10.86 1.61 -30.18
N ARG A 164 10.81 2.88 -29.75
CA ARG A 164 11.07 4.04 -30.62
C ARG A 164 12.47 4.02 -31.21
N GLU A 165 13.48 3.77 -30.39
CA GLU A 165 14.87 3.76 -30.88
C GLU A 165 15.14 2.53 -31.76
N VAL A 166 14.54 1.38 -31.45
CA VAL A 166 14.57 0.22 -32.35
C VAL A 166 13.89 0.53 -33.68
N ALA A 167 12.75 1.24 -33.68
CA ALA A 167 12.06 1.64 -34.90
C ALA A 167 12.91 2.61 -35.75
N ARG A 168 13.61 3.56 -35.11
CA ARG A 168 14.56 4.46 -35.77
C ARG A 168 15.71 3.69 -36.42
N LEU A 169 16.28 2.70 -35.72
CA LEU A 169 17.33 1.85 -36.28
C LEU A 169 16.80 1.00 -37.45
N GLN A 170 15.56 0.53 -37.38
CA GLN A 170 14.90 -0.20 -38.47
C GLN A 170 14.62 0.68 -39.68
N GLU A 171 14.37 1.97 -39.50
CA GLU A 171 14.18 2.94 -40.59
C GLU A 171 15.49 3.18 -41.34
N ILE A 172 16.59 3.40 -40.62
CA ILE A 172 17.91 3.68 -41.22
C ILE A 172 18.53 2.42 -41.84
N HIS A 173 18.49 1.29 -41.14
CA HIS A 173 19.23 0.08 -41.51
C HIS A 173 18.34 -1.03 -42.10
N GLY A 174 17.02 -0.85 -42.12
CA GLY A 174 16.03 -1.83 -42.56
C GLY A 174 15.53 -2.75 -41.45
N ARG A 175 14.26 -3.21 -41.55
CA ARG A 175 13.53 -4.00 -40.54
C ARG A 175 14.27 -5.21 -39.97
N TRP A 176 15.04 -5.91 -40.79
CA TRP A 176 15.79 -7.11 -40.39
C TRP A 176 17.29 -6.87 -40.35
N MET A 177 17.77 -6.01 -41.23
CA MET A 177 19.19 -5.77 -41.42
C MET A 177 19.78 -4.88 -40.32
N TRP A 178 18.97 -4.14 -39.55
CA TRP A 178 19.48 -3.34 -38.41
C TRP A 178 20.28 -4.14 -37.39
N ARG A 179 19.97 -5.42 -37.16
CA ARG A 179 20.74 -6.25 -36.22
C ARG A 179 22.17 -6.53 -36.71
N TRP A 180 22.38 -6.48 -38.03
CA TRP A 180 23.62 -6.83 -38.71
C TRP A 180 24.38 -5.60 -39.23
N ARG A 181 23.66 -4.56 -39.67
CA ARG A 181 24.19 -3.34 -40.26
C ARG A 181 24.36 -2.19 -39.28
N ALA A 182 23.60 -2.15 -38.17
CA ALA A 182 23.75 -1.06 -37.21
C ALA A 182 25.14 -1.15 -36.54
N PRO A 183 25.93 -0.05 -36.54
CA PRO A 183 27.24 -0.03 -35.92
C PRO A 183 27.14 -0.33 -34.41
N LEU A 184 28.22 -0.90 -33.87
CA LEU A 184 28.27 -1.31 -32.46
C LEU A 184 27.98 -0.14 -31.50
N SER A 185 28.44 1.07 -31.85
CA SER A 185 28.19 2.31 -31.09
C SER A 185 26.71 2.61 -30.91
N GLU A 186 25.90 2.51 -31.97
CA GLU A 186 24.44 2.73 -31.91
C GLU A 186 23.72 1.65 -31.10
N ARG A 187 24.16 0.40 -31.21
CA ARG A 187 23.60 -0.71 -30.42
C ARG A 187 23.92 -0.58 -28.94
N ILE A 188 25.10 -0.05 -28.60
CA ILE A 188 25.49 0.28 -27.23
C ILE A 188 24.69 1.48 -26.74
N ALA A 189 24.53 2.53 -27.55
CA ALA A 189 23.72 3.70 -27.21
C ALA A 189 22.26 3.32 -26.88
N LEU A 190 21.66 2.40 -27.63
CA LEU A 190 20.32 1.86 -27.34
C LEU A 190 20.23 1.21 -25.94
N ARG A 191 21.28 0.51 -25.51
CA ARG A 191 21.34 -0.14 -24.19
C ARG A 191 21.61 0.87 -23.08
N LEU A 192 22.52 1.82 -23.33
CA LEU A 192 22.88 2.88 -22.39
C LEU A 192 21.69 3.82 -22.14
N GLN A 193 20.98 4.26 -23.18
CA GLN A 193 19.79 5.10 -23.01
C GLN A 193 18.69 4.42 -22.20
N ALA A 194 18.47 3.12 -22.41
CA ALA A 194 17.50 2.37 -21.61
C ALA A 194 17.93 2.24 -20.15
N ALA A 195 19.24 2.11 -19.89
CA ALA A 195 19.81 2.07 -18.56
C ALA A 195 19.76 3.46 -17.89
N GLU A 196 20.24 4.51 -18.55
CA GLU A 196 20.17 5.91 -18.10
C GLU A 196 18.72 6.32 -17.82
N ALA A 197 17.77 6.00 -18.68
CA ALA A 197 16.36 6.28 -18.42
C ALA A 197 15.83 5.46 -17.23
N ALA A 198 16.34 4.26 -16.96
CA ALA A 198 15.99 3.53 -15.74
C ALA A 198 16.54 4.22 -14.49
N PHE A 199 17.80 4.67 -14.50
CA PHE A 199 18.48 5.31 -13.37
C PHE A 199 18.04 6.75 -13.11
N SER A 200 17.75 7.53 -14.15
CA SER A 200 17.18 8.88 -14.05
C SER A 200 15.70 8.87 -13.62
N GLY A 201 15.13 7.68 -13.43
CA GLY A 201 13.70 7.42 -13.25
C GLY A 201 13.15 7.55 -11.84
N ASP A 202 13.96 7.90 -10.83
CA ASP A 202 13.48 8.34 -9.50
C ASP A 202 12.73 9.69 -9.54
N ALA A 203 12.22 10.06 -10.71
CA ALA A 203 11.43 11.24 -11.05
C ALA A 203 9.93 11.28 -10.66
N PRO A 204 9.28 10.34 -9.91
CA PRO A 204 7.92 10.59 -9.40
C PRO A 204 7.88 11.79 -8.45
N THR A 205 9.02 12.13 -7.83
CA THR A 205 9.26 13.38 -7.10
C THR A 205 9.41 14.59 -7.99
N GLN A 206 9.83 14.40 -9.25
CA GLN A 206 10.12 15.47 -10.20
C GLN A 206 8.84 15.96 -10.89
N ASP A 207 7.97 15.08 -11.37
CA ASP A 207 6.68 15.48 -11.98
C ASP A 207 5.71 16.07 -10.93
N ARG A 208 5.59 15.42 -9.77
CA ARG A 208 4.87 16.00 -8.61
C ARG A 208 5.59 17.25 -8.08
N GLY A 209 6.91 17.33 -8.22
CA GLY A 209 7.72 18.48 -7.79
C GLY A 209 7.53 19.70 -8.69
N GLU A 210 7.50 19.49 -10.00
CA GLU A 210 7.20 20.50 -11.02
C GLU A 210 5.77 21.01 -10.86
N GLN A 211 4.79 20.12 -10.65
CA GLN A 211 3.42 20.52 -10.33
C GLN A 211 3.34 21.35 -9.04
N LEU A 212 4.09 20.97 -7.99
CA LEU A 212 4.17 21.72 -6.74
C LEU A 212 4.84 23.09 -6.92
N VAL A 213 5.90 23.18 -7.73
CA VAL A 213 6.60 24.44 -8.04
C VAL A 213 5.70 25.36 -8.85
N HIS A 214 4.99 24.85 -9.86
CA HIS A 214 4.03 25.62 -10.64
C HIS A 214 2.85 26.13 -9.79
N ALA A 215 2.29 25.30 -8.93
CA ALA A 215 1.23 25.71 -8.01
C ALA A 215 1.72 26.78 -7.02
N ALA A 216 2.94 26.63 -6.49
CA ALA A 216 3.55 27.61 -5.59
C ALA A 216 3.85 28.94 -6.29
N GLN A 217 4.32 28.91 -7.54
CA GLN A 217 4.54 30.10 -8.36
C GLN A 217 3.23 30.85 -8.65
N ALA A 218 2.16 30.13 -8.97
CA ALA A 218 0.84 30.73 -9.21
C ALA A 218 0.33 31.48 -7.97
N ILE A 219 0.46 30.86 -6.80
CA ILE A 219 0.08 31.46 -5.52
C ILE A 219 0.91 32.71 -5.21
N LEU A 220 2.22 32.66 -5.44
CA LEU A 220 3.10 33.80 -5.21
C LEU A 220 2.82 34.96 -6.17
N ALA A 221 2.55 34.67 -7.44
CA ALA A 221 2.15 35.68 -8.42
C ALA A 221 0.83 36.36 -8.06
N GLU A 222 -0.16 35.61 -7.55
CA GLU A 222 -1.44 36.15 -7.07
C GLU A 222 -1.26 37.06 -5.84
N ALA A 223 -0.36 36.68 -4.92
CA ALA A 223 -0.05 37.49 -3.74
C ALA A 223 0.73 38.77 -4.07
N GLU A 224 1.68 38.70 -5.00
CA GLU A 224 2.39 39.89 -5.50
C GLU A 224 1.42 40.88 -6.17
N GLN A 225 0.46 40.39 -6.97
CA GLN A 225 -0.59 41.22 -7.57
C GLN A 225 -1.51 41.87 -6.52
N SER A 226 -1.74 41.17 -5.40
CA SER A 226 -2.55 41.67 -4.28
C SER A 226 -1.77 42.56 -3.32
N GLY A 227 -0.46 42.74 -3.52
CA GLY A 227 0.41 43.53 -2.64
C GLY A 227 0.70 42.90 -1.28
N VAL A 228 0.40 41.61 -1.10
CA VAL A 228 0.56 40.87 0.16
C VAL A 228 1.87 40.08 0.11
N ARG A 229 2.75 40.26 1.11
CA ARG A 229 3.92 39.39 1.28
C ARG A 229 3.48 38.10 1.99
N LEU A 230 3.61 36.97 1.30
CA LEU A 230 3.34 35.66 1.87
C LEU A 230 4.55 35.15 2.67
N SER A 231 4.32 34.74 3.92
CA SER A 231 5.29 33.98 4.68
C SER A 231 5.37 32.53 4.17
N GLN A 232 6.47 31.83 4.48
CA GLN A 232 6.63 30.41 4.17
C GLN A 232 5.51 29.55 4.77
N MET A 233 4.99 29.94 5.94
CA MET A 233 3.88 29.25 6.60
C MET A 233 2.55 29.43 5.85
N ASP A 234 2.32 30.60 5.27
CA ASP A 234 1.09 30.92 4.54
C ASP A 234 1.04 30.21 3.18
N LEU A 235 2.18 30.18 2.46
CA LEU A 235 2.32 29.39 1.24
C LEU A 235 2.02 27.90 1.52
N ALA A 236 2.52 27.37 2.63
CA ALA A 236 2.25 25.99 3.03
C ALA A 236 0.78 25.75 3.34
N ALA A 237 0.09 26.71 3.96
CA ALA A 237 -1.33 26.61 4.27
C ALA A 237 -2.18 26.61 2.99
N GLN A 238 -1.88 27.50 2.03
CA GLN A 238 -2.62 27.59 0.76
C GLN A 238 -2.40 26.37 -0.14
N LEU A 239 -1.17 25.85 -0.22
CA LEU A 239 -0.92 24.60 -0.95
C LEU A 239 -1.68 23.41 -0.35
N ARG A 240 -1.79 23.34 0.99
CA ARG A 240 -2.60 22.30 1.66
C ARG A 240 -4.10 22.49 1.40
N ALA A 241 -4.59 23.73 1.34
CA ALA A 241 -5.97 24.04 1.00
C ALA A 241 -6.34 23.59 -0.43
N GLN A 242 -5.38 23.65 -1.36
CA GLN A 242 -5.53 23.12 -2.72
C GLN A 242 -5.35 21.59 -2.83
N GLY A 243 -5.18 20.88 -1.70
CA GLY A 243 -5.11 19.42 -1.65
C GLY A 243 -3.69 18.83 -1.75
N TYR A 244 -2.65 19.66 -1.79
CA TYR A 244 -1.27 19.17 -1.81
C TYR A 244 -0.78 18.81 -0.39
N ARG A 245 -0.41 17.55 -0.18
CA ARG A 245 0.25 17.11 1.07
C ARG A 245 1.76 17.28 0.95
N ILE A 246 2.32 18.23 1.69
CA ILE A 246 3.74 18.59 1.67
C ILE A 246 4.36 18.29 3.03
N ALA A 247 5.46 17.51 3.05
CA ALA A 247 6.27 17.29 4.25
C ALA A 247 7.09 18.55 4.58
N ASN A 248 7.30 18.86 5.86
CA ASN A 248 8.03 20.07 6.30
C ASN A 248 9.43 20.19 5.70
N GLU A 249 10.11 19.09 5.42
CA GLU A 249 11.43 19.06 4.79
C GLU A 249 11.39 19.54 3.33
N ARG A 250 10.35 19.18 2.57
CA ARG A 250 10.17 19.61 1.18
C ARG A 250 9.72 21.06 1.05
N LEU A 251 9.10 21.61 2.08
CA LEU A 251 8.67 23.02 2.12
C LEU A 251 9.87 23.99 2.08
N ARG A 252 10.99 23.60 2.71
CA ARG A 252 12.23 24.38 2.69
C ARG A 252 12.86 24.43 1.30
N TRP A 253 12.91 23.28 0.64
CA TRP A 253 13.33 23.19 -0.77
C TRP A 253 12.41 24.01 -1.69
N LEU A 254 11.08 23.89 -1.53
CA LEU A 254 10.11 24.60 -2.35
C LEU A 254 10.25 26.13 -2.20
N ALA A 255 10.39 26.63 -0.97
CA ALA A 255 10.60 28.05 -0.72
C ALA A 255 11.87 28.57 -1.40
N SER A 256 12.97 27.78 -1.39
CA SER A 256 14.19 28.14 -2.12
C SER A 256 14.02 28.07 -3.64
N ALA A 257 13.28 27.09 -4.16
CA ALA A 257 13.06 26.90 -5.60
C ALA A 257 12.20 28.02 -6.21
N VAL A 258 11.28 28.60 -5.43
CA VAL A 258 10.40 29.70 -5.87
C VAL A 258 10.93 31.08 -5.43
N GLY A 259 12.10 31.15 -4.80
CA GLY A 259 12.77 32.42 -4.47
C GLY A 259 12.20 33.19 -3.29
N LEU A 260 11.42 32.55 -2.41
CA LEU A 260 10.96 33.14 -1.15
C LEU A 260 12.17 33.40 -0.23
N ARG A 261 12.53 34.67 -0.05
CA ARG A 261 13.66 35.09 0.79
C ARG A 261 13.32 34.81 2.26
N ARG A 262 14.24 34.15 2.98
CA ARG A 262 14.09 33.89 4.43
C ARG A 262 13.82 35.21 5.16
N GLU A 263 12.71 35.29 5.88
CA GLU A 263 12.64 36.19 7.03
C GLU A 263 13.60 35.61 8.07
N ALA A 264 14.67 36.35 8.34
CA ALA A 264 15.50 36.10 9.51
C ALA A 264 14.60 36.30 10.74
N ALA A 265 14.49 35.27 11.56
CA ALA A 265 13.96 35.38 12.91
C ALA A 265 14.79 36.37 13.74
#